data_AF-A0A3N5LFA3-F1
#
_entry.id   AF-A0A3N5LFA3-F1
#
_cell.length_a   1.000
_cell.length_b   1.000
_cell.length_c   1.000
_cell.angle_alpha   90.00
_cell.angle_beta   90.00
_cell.angle_gamma   90.00
#
_symmetry.space_group_name_H-M   'P 1'
#
loop_
_entity.id
_entity.type
_entity.pdbx_description
1 polymer ?
#
loop_
_entity_poly.entity_id
_entity_poly.type
_entity_poly.pdbx_seq_one_letter_code
_entity_poly.pdbx_strand_id
1 'polypeptide(L)'
;MEKALLRYSAMKKIDDDMCNEIDYGGPGIPLTKVHFNRQIDLCKHLLSEYNEILSKADEKAVKIKEAEGILSDMFTSVLAGAISRFGIDAHEINLLGGTRKSDRKKTVRKKEEI
;
A
#
# COMPACT_ATOMS: atom_id res chain seq x y z
N MET A 1 7.94 -0.96 -20.71
CA MET A 1 7.24 0.03 -21.56
C MET A 1 8.17 0.78 -22.50
N GLU A 2 9.26 1.36 -22.02
CA GLU A 2 10.23 2.12 -22.85
C GLU A 2 10.73 1.35 -24.08
N LYS A 3 11.19 0.11 -23.89
CA LYS A 3 11.61 -0.77 -25.00
C LYS A 3 10.50 -1.03 -26.03
N ALA A 4 9.25 -1.12 -25.60
CA ALA A 4 8.11 -1.34 -26.51
C ALA A 4 7.82 -0.07 -27.33
N LEU A 5 7.85 1.11 -26.70
CA LEU A 5 7.71 2.39 -27.42
C LEU A 5 8.82 2.62 -28.43
N LEU A 6 10.07 2.28 -28.07
CA LEU A 6 11.20 2.37 -28.97
C LEU A 6 11.03 1.45 -30.19
N ARG A 7 10.61 0.21 -29.97
CA ARG A 7 10.29 -0.75 -31.07
C ARG A 7 9.13 -0.27 -31.93
N TYR A 8 8.07 0.27 -31.33
CA TYR A 8 6.95 0.87 -32.08
C TYR A 8 7.41 2.05 -32.95
N SER A 9 8.26 2.92 -32.41
CA SER A 9 8.81 4.05 -33.17
C SER A 9 9.62 3.59 -34.39
N ALA A 10 10.37 2.49 -34.24
CA ALA A 10 11.09 1.87 -35.35
C ALA A 10 10.13 1.27 -36.40
N MET A 11 9.11 0.52 -35.98
CA MET A 11 8.08 -0.01 -36.89
C MET A 11 7.36 1.11 -37.65
N LYS A 12 6.96 2.16 -36.94
CA LYS A 12 6.32 3.34 -37.55
C LYS A 12 7.21 3.97 -38.61
N LYS A 13 8.49 4.18 -38.30
CA LYS A 13 9.45 4.76 -39.23
C LYS A 13 9.60 3.91 -40.50
N ILE A 14 9.72 2.59 -40.36
CA ILE A 14 9.85 1.67 -41.50
C ILE A 14 8.59 1.73 -42.38
N ASP A 15 7.40 1.65 -41.79
CA ASP A 15 6.15 1.73 -42.54
C ASP A 15 5.98 3.07 -43.26
N ASP A 16 6.38 4.18 -42.62
CA ASP A 16 6.31 5.52 -43.19
C ASP A 16 7.34 5.68 -44.34
N ASP A 17 8.56 5.16 -44.18
CA ASP A 17 9.61 5.18 -45.22
C ASP A 17 9.23 4.31 -46.44
N MET A 18 8.50 3.21 -46.24
CA MET A 18 8.06 2.30 -47.30
C MET A 18 6.69 2.66 -47.91
N CYS A 19 6.01 3.68 -47.38
CA CYS A 19 4.66 4.10 -47.80
C CYS A 19 3.63 2.94 -47.87
N ASN A 20 3.76 1.94 -47.00
CA ASN A 20 2.85 0.79 -46.96
C ASN A 20 2.75 0.21 -45.53
N GLU A 21 1.64 -0.45 -45.22
CA GLU A 21 1.50 -1.19 -43.96
C GLU A 21 2.18 -2.57 -44.09
N ILE A 22 3.11 -2.87 -43.18
CA ILE A 22 3.88 -4.10 -43.19
C ILE A 22 3.32 -5.06 -42.14
N ASP A 23 3.07 -6.30 -42.56
CA ASP A 23 2.80 -7.40 -41.64
C ASP A 23 4.13 -8.05 -41.21
N TYR A 24 4.47 -7.88 -39.94
CA TYR A 24 5.68 -8.43 -39.34
C TYR A 24 5.50 -9.83 -38.74
N GLY A 25 4.28 -10.37 -38.74
CA GLY A 25 3.94 -11.61 -38.04
C GLY A 25 3.84 -12.84 -38.94
N GLY A 26 3.79 -12.65 -40.26
CA GLY A 26 3.78 -13.73 -41.24
C GLY A 26 2.45 -14.52 -41.29
N PRO A 27 2.40 -15.62 -42.05
CA PRO A 27 1.15 -16.33 -42.29
C PRO A 27 0.58 -16.92 -41.00
N GLY A 28 -0.65 -16.50 -40.66
CA GLY A 28 -1.43 -17.00 -39.53
C GLY A 28 -1.45 -16.09 -38.30
N ILE A 29 -0.60 -15.07 -38.21
CA ILE A 29 -0.60 -14.10 -37.11
C ILE A 29 -0.27 -12.71 -37.65
N PRO A 30 -1.26 -11.92 -38.10
CA PRO A 30 -0.99 -10.57 -38.56
C PRO A 30 -0.46 -9.71 -37.41
N LEU A 31 0.72 -9.13 -37.57
CA LEU A 31 1.35 -8.26 -36.58
C LEU A 31 1.79 -6.96 -37.24
N THR A 32 0.89 -5.98 -37.24
CA THR A 32 1.15 -4.65 -37.79
C THR A 32 1.45 -3.63 -36.68
N LYS A 33 1.92 -2.44 -37.06
CA LYS A 33 2.12 -1.32 -36.12
C LYS A 33 0.84 -0.98 -35.34
N VAL A 34 -0.33 -1.15 -35.95
CA VAL A 34 -1.64 -0.88 -35.32
C VAL A 34 -1.93 -1.86 -34.19
N HIS A 35 -1.74 -3.15 -34.44
CA HIS A 35 -1.89 -4.18 -33.41
C HIS A 35 -0.93 -3.98 -32.24
N PHE A 36 0.32 -3.64 -32.55
CA PHE A 36 1.33 -3.38 -31.55
C PHE A 36 1.02 -2.13 -30.71
N ASN A 37 0.57 -1.03 -31.34
CA ASN A 37 0.16 0.18 -30.64
C ASN A 37 -1.04 -0.08 -29.71
N ARG A 38 -2.04 -0.85 -30.18
CA ARG A 38 -3.20 -1.21 -29.36
C ARG A 38 -2.80 -1.94 -28.08
N GLN A 39 -1.81 -2.84 -28.15
CA GLN A 39 -1.31 -3.54 -26.97
C GLN A 39 -0.49 -2.64 -26.04
N ILE A 40 0.25 -1.68 -26.59
CA ILE A 40 0.93 -0.65 -25.80
C ILE A 40 -0.11 0.19 -25.04
N ASP A 41 -1.17 0.62 -25.70
CA ASP A 41 -2.21 1.47 -25.09
C ASP A 41 -3.00 0.69 -24.04
N LEU A 42 -3.31 -0.59 -24.28
CA LEU A 42 -3.90 -1.47 -23.27
C LEU A 42 -2.99 -1.59 -22.05
N CYS A 43 -1.69 -1.85 -22.24
CA CYS A 43 -0.73 -1.91 -21.14
C CYS A 43 -0.68 -0.60 -20.34
N LYS A 44 -0.71 0.56 -21.00
CA LYS A 44 -0.73 1.87 -20.32
C LYS A 44 -1.99 2.05 -19.49
N HIS A 45 -3.13 1.68 -20.04
CA HIS A 45 -4.41 1.77 -19.35
C HIS A 45 -4.42 0.93 -18.08
N LEU A 46 -4.05 -0.34 -18.19
CA LEU A 46 -3.96 -1.26 -17.05
C LEU A 46 -2.98 -0.77 -15.99
N LEU A 47 -1.85 -0.15 -16.40
CA LEU A 47 -0.88 0.41 -15.47
C LEU A 47 -1.45 1.65 -14.74
N SER A 48 -2.20 2.49 -15.44
CA SER A 48 -2.89 3.63 -14.83
C SER A 48 -3.93 3.16 -13.81
N GLU A 49 -4.79 2.21 -14.19
CA GLU A 49 -5.81 1.64 -13.30
C GLU A 49 -5.18 1.01 -12.06
N TYR A 50 -4.10 0.24 -12.23
CA TYR A 50 -3.36 -0.34 -11.12
C TYR A 50 -2.86 0.73 -10.15
N ASN A 51 -2.24 1.80 -10.66
CA ASN A 51 -1.72 2.87 -9.81
C ASN A 51 -2.83 3.65 -9.10
N GLU A 52 -3.98 3.86 -9.75
CA GLU A 52 -5.15 4.47 -9.11
C GLU A 52 -5.69 3.61 -7.96
N ILE A 53 -5.77 2.29 -8.15
CA ILE A 53 -6.18 1.37 -7.10
C ILE A 53 -5.19 1.39 -5.95
N LEU A 54 -3.89 1.40 -6.24
CA LEU A 54 -2.84 1.48 -5.22
C LEU A 54 -2.94 2.78 -4.41
N SER A 55 -3.13 3.93 -5.07
CA SER A 55 -3.35 5.21 -4.40
C SER A 55 -4.56 5.18 -3.47
N LYS A 56 -5.68 4.60 -3.92
CA LYS A 56 -6.89 4.43 -3.10
C LYS A 56 -6.66 3.48 -1.92
N ALA A 57 -5.82 2.45 -2.09
CA ALA A 57 -5.46 1.54 -1.00
C ALA A 57 -4.62 2.25 0.06
N ASP A 58 -3.65 3.08 -0.35
CA ASP A 58 -2.82 3.87 0.55
C ASP A 58 -3.65 4.87 1.36
N GLU A 59 -4.59 5.57 0.72
CA GLU A 59 -5.53 6.46 1.41
C GLU A 59 -6.35 5.72 2.49
N LYS A 60 -6.81 4.50 2.18
CA LYS A 60 -7.54 3.67 3.15
C LYS A 60 -6.63 3.21 4.29
N ALA A 61 -5.39 2.86 3.99
CA ALA A 61 -4.41 2.45 5.00
C ALA A 61 -4.14 3.56 6.01
N VAL A 62 -4.04 4.82 5.56
CA VAL A 62 -3.91 5.99 6.44
C VAL A 62 -5.13 6.11 7.35
N LYS A 63 -6.35 6.05 6.79
CA LYS A 63 -7.59 6.15 7.57
C LYS A 63 -7.73 5.03 8.62
N ILE A 64 -7.29 3.82 8.29
CA ILE A 64 -7.27 2.70 9.25
C ILE A 64 -6.32 3.01 10.40
N LYS A 65 -5.10 3.48 10.12
CA LYS A 65 -4.14 3.86 11.16
C LYS A 65 -4.66 4.99 12.06
N GLU A 66 -5.34 5.97 11.47
CA GLU A 66 -5.98 7.05 12.25
C GLU A 66 -7.08 6.50 13.16
N ALA A 67 -7.94 5.62 12.64
CA ALA A 67 -8.99 4.98 13.43
C ALA A 67 -8.42 4.10 14.56
N GLU A 68 -7.35 3.35 14.29
CA GLU A 68 -6.61 2.58 15.31
C GLU A 68 -6.02 3.49 16.40
N GLY A 69 -5.47 4.64 16.02
CA GLY A 69 -4.99 5.65 16.96
C GLY A 69 -6.10 6.15 17.89
N ILE A 70 -7.25 6.52 17.31
CA ILE A 70 -8.42 6.97 18.08
C ILE A 70 -8.90 5.87 19.05
N LEU A 71 -8.98 4.61 18.59
CA LEU A 71 -9.34 3.49 19.45
C LEU A 71 -8.36 3.30 20.61
N SER A 72 -7.06 3.45 20.35
CA SER A 72 -6.02 3.38 21.39
C SER A 72 -6.18 4.49 22.44
N ASP A 73 -6.47 5.73 22.01
CA ASP A 73 -6.68 6.87 22.91
C ASP A 73 -7.95 6.72 23.75
N MET A 74 -9.04 6.25 23.12
CA MET A 74 -10.28 5.91 23.81
C MET A 74 -10.05 4.83 24.86
N PHE A 75 -9.31 3.78 24.51
CA PHE A 75 -9.01 2.69 25.43
C PHE A 75 -8.13 3.15 26.61
N THR A 76 -7.19 4.06 26.37
CA THR A 76 -6.41 4.69 27.44
C THR A 76 -7.32 5.46 28.41
N SER A 77 -8.33 6.16 27.89
CA SER A 77 -9.32 6.86 28.70
C SER A 77 -10.22 5.90 29.49
N VAL A 78 -10.60 4.77 28.90
CA VAL A 78 -11.34 3.70 29.58
C VAL A 78 -10.53 3.13 30.75
N LEU A 79 -9.25 2.84 30.54
CA LEU A 79 -8.37 2.34 31.61
C LEU A 79 -8.21 3.38 32.73
N ALA A 80 -8.07 4.66 32.41
CA ALA A 80 -8.01 5.72 33.42
C ALA A 80 -9.32 5.81 34.24
N GLY A 81 -10.48 5.73 33.57
CA GLY A 81 -11.78 5.69 34.23
C GLY A 81 -11.98 4.45 35.11
N ALA A 82 -11.53 3.29 34.63
CA ALA A 82 -11.58 2.03 35.40
C ALA A 82 -10.70 2.11 36.65
N ILE A 83 -9.49 2.67 36.53
CA ILE A 83 -8.61 2.92 37.67
C ILE A 83 -9.29 3.83 38.69
N SER A 84 -9.96 4.90 38.23
CA SER A 84 -10.67 5.81 39.11
C SER A 84 -11.85 5.16 39.85
N ARG A 85 -12.48 4.13 39.27
CA ARG A 85 -13.67 3.48 39.84
C ARG A 85 -13.36 2.26 40.70
N PHE A 86 -12.48 1.40 40.22
CA PHE A 86 -12.18 0.10 40.86
C PHE A 86 -10.86 0.11 41.62
N GLY A 87 -9.96 1.05 41.32
CA GLY A 87 -8.62 1.15 41.90
C GLY A 87 -7.54 0.58 40.97
N ILE A 88 -6.30 1.00 41.22
CA ILE A 88 -5.15 0.76 40.34
C ILE A 88 -4.74 -0.74 40.30
N ASP A 89 -5.01 -1.49 41.36
CA ASP A 89 -4.64 -2.91 41.53
C ASP A 89 -5.84 -3.87 41.44
N ALA A 90 -6.98 -3.38 40.95
CA ALA A 90 -8.21 -4.17 40.88
C ALA A 90 -8.17 -5.24 39.77
N HIS A 91 -8.98 -6.29 39.91
CA HIS A 91 -8.99 -7.40 38.95
C HIS A 91 -9.48 -6.98 37.56
N GLU A 92 -10.41 -6.04 37.55
CA GLU A 92 -11.06 -5.41 36.41
C GLU A 92 -10.04 -4.77 35.47
N ILE A 93 -8.91 -4.26 35.98
CA ILE A 93 -7.86 -3.65 35.14
C ILE A 93 -7.19 -4.68 34.23
N ASN A 94 -6.90 -5.88 34.73
CA ASN A 94 -6.33 -6.96 33.91
C ASN A 94 -7.37 -7.53 32.94
N LEU A 95 -8.64 -7.62 33.36
CA LEU A 95 -9.76 -8.04 32.49
C LEU A 95 -9.95 -7.09 31.30
N LEU A 96 -9.78 -5.79 31.51
CA LEU A 96 -9.86 -4.80 30.45
C LEU A 96 -8.67 -4.86 29.50
N GLY A 97 -7.59 -5.60 29.83
CA GLY A 97 -6.35 -5.66 29.04
C GLY A 97 -5.28 -4.66 29.49
N GLY A 98 -5.49 -3.97 30.61
CA GLY A 98 -4.47 -3.16 31.28
C GLY A 98 -3.55 -4.00 32.16
N THR A 99 -2.61 -3.35 32.85
CA THR A 99 -1.71 -4.00 33.82
C THR A 99 -1.86 -3.34 35.19
N ARG A 100 -2.19 -4.14 36.21
CA ARG A 100 -2.19 -3.73 37.63
C ARG A 100 -0.83 -3.15 38.04
N LYS A 101 -0.80 -2.24 39.01
CA LYS A 101 0.45 -1.66 39.51
C LYS A 101 1.35 -2.69 40.19
N SER A 102 0.78 -3.70 40.84
CA SER A 102 1.52 -4.85 41.39
C SER A 102 2.28 -5.63 40.32
N ASP A 103 1.68 -5.76 39.13
CA ASP A 103 2.14 -6.63 38.05
C ASP A 103 3.07 -5.89 37.07
N ARG A 104 3.14 -4.56 37.15
CA ARG A 104 4.05 -3.73 36.33
C ARG A 104 5.50 -4.00 36.73
N LYS A 105 6.32 -4.37 35.74
CA LYS A 105 7.76 -4.53 35.89
C LYS A 105 8.39 -3.21 36.37
N LYS A 106 8.96 -3.20 37.57
CA LYS A 106 9.69 -2.04 38.11
C LYS A 106 11.06 -1.94 37.45
N THR A 107 11.36 -0.79 36.85
CA THR A 107 12.71 -0.47 36.37
C THR A 107 13.59 -0.18 37.58
N VAL A 108 14.54 -1.06 37.88
CA VAL A 108 15.55 -0.82 38.92
C VAL A 108 16.61 0.11 38.31
N ARG A 109 16.79 1.32 38.85
CA ARG A 109 17.89 2.20 38.44
C ARG A 109 19.20 1.53 38.86
N LYS A 110 20.13 1.30 37.92
CA LYS A 110 21.51 0.91 38.26
C LYS A 110 22.10 2.03 39.11
N LYS A 111 22.60 1.70 40.31
CA LYS A 111 23.46 2.61 41.06
C LYS A 111 24.76 2.76 40.27
N GLU A 112 25.09 3.97 39.88
CA GLU A 112 26.45 4.29 39.47
C GLU A 112 27.31 4.22 40.74
N GLU A 113 28.24 3.27 40.77
CA GLU A 113 29.29 3.20 41.79
C GLU A 113 30.26 4.36 41.53
N ILE A 114 30.42 5.24 42.52
CA ILE A 114 31.36 6.38 42.51
C ILE A 114 32.74 5.88 42.89
#